data_AF-A0A023AWR8-F1
#
_entry.id   AF-A0A023AWR8-F1
#
_cell.length_a   1.000
_cell.length_b   1.000
_cell.length_c   1.000
_cell.angle_alpha   90.00
_cell.angle_beta   90.00
_cell.angle_gamma   90.00
#
_symmetry.space_group_name_H-M   'P 1'
#
loop_
_entity.id
_entity.type
_entity.pdbx_description
1 polymer ?
#
loop_
_entity_poly.entity_id
_entity_poly.type
_entity_poly.pdbx_seq_one_letter_code
_entity_poly.pdbx_strand_id
1 'polypeptide(L)'
;MARRMAEDLQTIAFTLATGERTLRETRLRNWTNGIVREVAGIRYERYLQVYRERRDRVVSAYFSKLLSWQAPPEDEAHFPVGEDYESAQRPSFRRWVRVEEQLVCHLVDLLIDQHVADSRQMGSPLTREDVICSLRREERFRFSASEETFNRLYDRSVRETAARVATEEAYEYSWKASCNAITLVSDVAAAIDEPLLVPPSPSVPTQWARFTARPLDPEDLIPSAPFDVVHISRARERMRTVLRRGALGREVRAARLEELEVLQLLSSLEAVVCRWISFSLREDL
;
A
#
# COMPACT_ATOMS: atom_id res chain seq x y z
N MET A 1 1.83 -4.43 -14.93
CA MET A 1 2.38 -3.71 -13.77
C MET A 1 3.89 -3.88 -13.61
N ALA A 2 4.39 -4.98 -13.04
CA ALA A 2 5.80 -5.08 -12.61
C ALA A 2 6.86 -4.82 -13.70
N ARG A 3 6.65 -5.34 -14.91
CA ARG A 3 7.53 -5.10 -16.07
C ARG A 3 7.61 -3.61 -16.43
N ARG A 4 6.46 -2.95 -16.54
CA ARG A 4 6.35 -1.52 -16.84
C ARG A 4 7.00 -0.66 -15.75
N MET A 5 6.77 -1.00 -14.47
CA MET A 5 7.37 -0.26 -13.36
C MET A 5 8.91 -0.41 -13.33
N ALA A 6 9.46 -1.53 -13.77
CA ALA A 6 10.90 -1.72 -13.84
C ALA A 6 11.52 -0.97 -15.03
N GLU A 7 10.89 -0.98 -16.20
CA GLU A 7 11.26 -0.15 -17.35
C GLU A 7 11.22 1.35 -16.99
N ASP A 8 10.21 1.78 -16.22
CA ASP A 8 10.12 3.16 -15.71
C ASP A 8 11.24 3.48 -14.71
N LEU A 9 11.57 2.55 -13.80
CA LEU A 9 12.65 2.74 -12.83
C LEU A 9 14.03 2.78 -13.47
N GLN A 10 14.27 2.01 -14.53
CA GLN A 10 15.49 2.11 -15.32
C GLN A 10 15.59 3.47 -15.99
N THR A 11 14.49 3.92 -16.60
CA THR A 11 14.42 5.21 -17.25
C THR A 11 14.70 6.30 -16.21
N ILE A 12 14.12 6.22 -15.02
CA ILE A 12 14.35 7.17 -13.93
C ILE A 12 15.79 7.11 -13.44
N ALA A 13 16.34 5.94 -13.15
CA ALA A 13 17.73 5.79 -12.69
C ALA A 13 18.73 6.35 -13.72
N PHE A 14 18.53 6.05 -15.01
CA PHE A 14 19.33 6.60 -16.10
C PHE A 14 19.21 8.13 -16.19
N THR A 15 18.00 8.68 -16.03
CA THR A 15 17.79 10.14 -16.10
C THR A 15 18.24 10.86 -14.82
N LEU A 16 18.18 10.21 -13.66
CA LEU A 16 18.68 10.72 -12.39
C LEU A 16 20.21 10.85 -12.42
N ALA A 17 20.90 9.99 -13.17
CA ALA A 17 22.34 10.08 -13.37
C ALA A 17 22.74 11.22 -14.33
N THR A 18 21.94 11.53 -15.36
CA THR A 18 22.38 12.32 -16.52
C THR A 18 21.60 13.61 -16.79
N GLY A 19 20.42 13.82 -16.20
CA GLY A 19 19.50 14.90 -16.57
C GLY A 19 19.64 16.20 -15.77
N GLU A 20 19.00 17.28 -16.23
CA GLU A 20 18.84 18.52 -15.47
C GLU A 20 17.88 18.33 -14.28
N ARG A 21 18.13 19.02 -13.15
CA ARG A 21 17.39 18.80 -11.88
C ARG A 21 15.86 18.88 -12.02
N THR A 22 15.37 19.86 -12.77
CA THR A 22 13.93 20.07 -13.02
C THR A 22 13.30 18.91 -13.79
N LEU A 23 14.00 18.39 -14.81
CA LEU A 23 13.57 17.23 -15.58
C LEU A 23 13.48 15.97 -14.71
N ARG A 24 14.43 15.80 -13.78
CA ARG A 24 14.44 14.69 -12.81
C ARG A 24 13.21 14.74 -11.89
N GLU A 25 12.94 15.91 -11.30
CA GLU A 25 11.81 16.11 -10.39
C GLU A 25 10.46 15.88 -11.09
N THR A 26 10.28 16.37 -12.32
CA THR A 26 9.06 16.14 -13.11
C THR A 26 8.87 14.66 -13.45
N ARG A 27 9.93 13.95 -13.86
CA ARG A 27 9.83 12.52 -14.18
C ARG A 27 9.52 11.68 -12.95
N LEU A 28 10.19 11.94 -11.82
CA LEU A 28 9.93 11.24 -10.57
C LEU A 28 8.48 11.45 -10.10
N ARG A 29 7.97 12.69 -10.21
CA ARG A 29 6.57 13.01 -9.93
C ARG A 29 5.62 12.25 -10.84
N ASN A 30 5.86 12.24 -12.15
CA ASN A 30 5.02 11.53 -13.12
C ASN A 30 4.99 10.03 -12.86
N TRP A 31 6.15 9.44 -12.53
CA TRP A 31 6.25 8.04 -12.16
C TRP A 31 5.50 7.71 -10.87
N THR A 32 5.71 8.52 -9.82
CA THR A 32 4.98 8.40 -8.54
C THR A 32 3.47 8.44 -8.80
N ASN A 33 3.00 9.43 -9.57
CA ASN A 33 1.58 9.56 -9.91
C ASN A 33 1.07 8.37 -10.74
N GLY A 34 1.91 7.80 -11.61
CA GLY A 34 1.59 6.59 -12.37
C GLY A 34 1.38 5.38 -11.46
N ILE A 35 2.30 5.14 -10.52
CA ILE A 35 2.19 4.06 -9.52
C ILE A 35 0.95 4.26 -8.66
N VAL A 36 0.76 5.46 -8.12
CA VAL A 36 -0.39 5.77 -7.27
C VAL A 36 -1.69 5.46 -8.00
N ARG A 37 -1.83 5.91 -9.25
CA ARG A 37 -3.03 5.66 -10.06
C ARG A 37 -3.27 4.17 -10.30
N GLU A 38 -2.24 3.40 -10.64
CA GLU A 38 -2.38 1.95 -10.93
C GLU A 38 -2.73 1.17 -9.66
N VAL A 39 -2.01 1.41 -8.56
CA VAL A 39 -2.26 0.76 -7.26
C VAL A 39 -3.62 1.13 -6.71
N ALA A 40 -4.01 2.41 -6.77
CA ALA A 40 -5.32 2.86 -6.32
C ALA A 40 -6.45 2.21 -7.13
N GLY A 41 -6.29 2.09 -8.46
CA GLY A 41 -7.28 1.41 -9.31
C GLY A 41 -7.49 -0.05 -8.90
N ILE A 42 -6.40 -0.81 -8.70
CA ILE A 42 -6.48 -2.22 -8.29
C ILE A 42 -7.18 -2.37 -6.94
N ARG A 43 -6.80 -1.55 -5.95
CA ARG A 43 -7.37 -1.62 -4.61
C ARG A 43 -8.83 -1.16 -4.57
N TYR A 44 -9.17 -0.12 -5.34
CA TYR A 44 -10.54 0.36 -5.47
C TYR A 44 -11.48 -0.75 -5.96
N GLU A 45 -11.14 -1.42 -7.06
CA GLU A 45 -11.95 -2.51 -7.61
C GLU A 45 -12.09 -3.66 -6.61
N ARG A 46 -11.01 -4.01 -5.91
CA ARG A 46 -11.05 -5.06 -4.87
C ARG A 46 -12.00 -4.69 -3.74
N TYR A 47 -11.92 -3.47 -3.21
CA TYR A 47 -12.79 -3.00 -2.14
C TYR A 47 -14.25 -2.95 -2.60
N LEU A 48 -14.52 -2.46 -3.81
CA LEU A 48 -15.87 -2.49 -4.36
C LEU A 48 -16.42 -3.91 -4.44
N GLN A 49 -15.64 -4.85 -4.97
CA GLN A 49 -16.07 -6.23 -5.12
C GLN A 49 -16.42 -6.84 -3.77
N VAL A 50 -15.49 -6.77 -2.80
CA VAL A 50 -15.65 -7.41 -1.49
C VAL A 50 -16.87 -6.84 -0.75
N TYR A 51 -17.02 -5.52 -0.66
CA TYR A 51 -18.13 -4.93 0.10
C TYR A 51 -19.48 -5.04 -0.62
N ARG A 52 -19.52 -5.13 -1.95
CA ARG A 52 -20.77 -5.45 -2.66
C ARG A 52 -21.21 -6.89 -2.41
N GLU A 53 -20.29 -7.84 -2.53
CA GLU A 53 -20.58 -9.27 -2.31
C GLU A 53 -20.94 -9.56 -0.84
N ARG A 54 -20.38 -8.81 0.10
CA ARG A 54 -20.55 -9.03 1.54
C ARG A 54 -21.44 -7.98 2.21
N ARG A 55 -22.30 -7.28 1.45
CA ARG A 55 -23.18 -6.23 1.99
C ARG A 55 -23.99 -6.72 3.18
N ASP A 56 -24.65 -7.86 3.04
CA ASP A 56 -25.59 -8.37 4.04
C ASP A 56 -24.87 -8.66 5.37
N ARG A 57 -23.59 -9.08 5.31
CA ARG A 57 -22.74 -9.23 6.50
C ARG A 57 -22.42 -7.90 7.16
N VAL A 58 -22.16 -6.83 6.39
CA VAL A 58 -21.98 -5.47 6.94
C VAL A 58 -23.27 -4.99 7.61
N VAL A 59 -24.42 -5.22 6.96
CA VAL A 59 -25.72 -4.82 7.52
C VAL A 59 -25.98 -5.56 8.83
N SER A 60 -25.78 -6.89 8.84
CA SER A 60 -25.93 -7.74 10.01
C SER A 60 -24.99 -7.33 11.15
N ALA A 61 -23.70 -7.12 10.88
CA ALA A 61 -22.70 -6.79 11.89
C ALA A 61 -22.87 -5.41 12.55
N TYR A 62 -23.29 -4.40 11.79
CA TYR A 62 -23.25 -3.00 12.27
C TYR A 62 -24.61 -2.33 12.38
N PHE A 63 -25.61 -2.78 11.61
CA PHE A 63 -26.84 -2.03 11.40
C PHE A 63 -28.11 -2.83 11.77
N SER A 64 -28.02 -4.11 12.14
CA SER A 64 -29.18 -4.95 12.49
C SER A 64 -30.09 -4.30 13.55
N LYS A 65 -29.48 -3.60 14.51
CA LYS A 65 -30.16 -2.90 15.60
C LYS A 65 -30.40 -1.41 15.34
N LEU A 66 -30.07 -0.90 14.16
CA LEU A 66 -30.20 0.52 13.82
C LEU A 66 -31.19 0.78 12.69
N LEU A 67 -31.65 -0.26 12.01
CA LEU A 67 -32.58 -0.16 10.88
C LEU A 67 -34.02 -0.41 11.33
N SER A 68 -34.95 0.28 10.68
CA SER A 68 -36.40 0.17 10.92
C SER A 68 -37.06 -0.98 10.16
N TRP A 69 -36.33 -1.61 9.24
CA TRP A 69 -36.73 -2.78 8.45
C TRP A 69 -35.97 -4.03 8.91
N GLN A 70 -36.44 -5.20 8.47
CA GLN A 70 -35.88 -6.48 8.88
C GLN A 70 -34.48 -6.69 8.25
N ALA A 71 -33.43 -6.49 9.05
CA ALA A 71 -32.06 -6.77 8.64
C ALA A 71 -31.80 -8.29 8.48
N PRO A 72 -30.76 -8.67 7.70
CA PRO A 72 -30.26 -10.04 7.68
C PRO A 72 -29.94 -10.56 9.09
N PRO A 73 -30.04 -11.87 9.32
CA PRO A 73 -29.87 -12.46 10.65
C PRO A 73 -28.45 -12.26 11.21
N GLU A 74 -28.33 -12.20 12.54
CA GLU A 74 -27.10 -11.87 13.27
C GLU A 74 -26.06 -13.01 13.27
N ASP A 75 -26.44 -14.22 12.86
CA ASP A 75 -25.56 -15.39 12.79
C ASP A 75 -24.42 -15.23 11.77
N GLU A 76 -24.56 -14.31 10.82
CA GLU A 76 -23.50 -13.94 9.86
C GLU A 76 -22.66 -12.71 10.28
N ALA A 77 -22.87 -12.16 11.48
CA ALA A 77 -22.14 -10.99 11.97
C ALA A 77 -20.70 -11.37 12.38
N HIS A 78 -19.74 -11.18 11.47
CA HIS A 78 -18.32 -11.38 11.72
C HIS A 78 -17.51 -10.13 11.41
N PHE A 79 -16.50 -9.88 12.23
CA PHE A 79 -15.61 -8.73 12.12
C PHE A 79 -14.17 -9.18 11.83
N PRO A 80 -13.44 -8.48 10.92
CA PRO A 80 -13.95 -7.59 9.89
C PRO A 80 -14.68 -8.41 8.81
N VAL A 81 -15.71 -7.83 8.20
CA VAL A 81 -16.42 -8.42 7.06
C VAL A 81 -15.49 -8.59 5.86
N GLY A 82 -14.46 -7.73 5.72
CA GLY A 82 -13.50 -7.77 4.61
C GLY A 82 -12.60 -9.01 4.53
N GLU A 83 -12.49 -9.81 5.60
CA GLU A 83 -11.61 -10.99 5.64
C GLU A 83 -12.26 -12.15 6.40
N ASP A 84 -11.88 -13.39 6.11
CA ASP A 84 -12.40 -14.55 6.84
C ASP A 84 -11.60 -14.76 8.14
N TYR A 85 -12.30 -15.07 9.25
CA TYR A 85 -11.84 -14.98 10.65
C TYR A 85 -10.46 -15.59 10.99
N GLU A 86 -9.97 -16.55 10.19
CA GLU A 86 -8.67 -17.23 10.41
C GLU A 86 -7.43 -16.33 10.19
N SER A 87 -7.63 -15.06 9.82
CA SER A 87 -6.57 -14.13 9.41
C SER A 87 -6.19 -13.05 10.44
N ALA A 88 -6.68 -13.08 11.68
CA ALA A 88 -6.45 -12.00 12.66
C ALA A 88 -4.96 -11.64 12.90
N GLN A 89 -4.03 -12.57 12.63
CA GLN A 89 -2.59 -12.34 12.73
C GLN A 89 -1.94 -11.81 11.44
N ARG A 90 -2.68 -11.75 10.33
CA ARG A 90 -2.14 -11.30 9.04
C ARG A 90 -2.09 -9.76 9.02
N PRO A 91 -1.05 -9.17 8.40
CA PRO A 91 -0.98 -7.72 8.18
C PRO A 91 -2.19 -7.16 7.41
N SER A 92 -2.82 -7.97 6.55
CA SER A 92 -4.05 -7.65 5.82
C SER A 92 -5.24 -7.34 6.73
N PHE A 93 -5.30 -7.96 7.91
CA PHE A 93 -6.40 -7.76 8.85
C PHE A 93 -6.56 -6.29 9.26
N ARG A 94 -5.46 -5.62 9.62
CA ARG A 94 -5.47 -4.20 10.01
C ARG A 94 -5.93 -3.29 8.88
N ARG A 95 -5.57 -3.64 7.64
CA ARG A 95 -6.05 -2.94 6.44
C ARG A 95 -7.57 -3.04 6.34
N TRP A 96 -8.12 -4.25 6.44
CA TRP A 96 -9.57 -4.46 6.35
C TRP A 96 -10.33 -3.73 7.45
N VAL A 97 -9.86 -3.83 8.69
CA VAL A 97 -10.43 -3.10 9.84
C VAL A 97 -10.51 -1.60 9.56
N ARG A 98 -9.43 -0.99 9.05
CA ARG A 98 -9.41 0.45 8.74
C ARG A 98 -10.40 0.81 7.63
N VAL A 99 -10.48 0.01 6.56
CA VAL A 99 -11.43 0.26 5.47
C VAL A 99 -12.86 0.19 5.98
N GLU A 100 -13.14 -0.83 6.80
CA GLU A 100 -14.47 -1.10 7.33
C GLU A 100 -14.92 -0.03 8.33
N GLU A 101 -14.04 0.38 9.25
CA GLU A 101 -14.27 1.50 10.15
C GLU A 101 -14.62 2.77 9.36
N GLN A 102 -13.81 3.11 8.35
CA GLN A 102 -14.06 4.26 7.50
C GLN A 102 -15.38 4.16 6.72
N LEU A 103 -15.75 2.95 6.27
CA LEU A 103 -17.00 2.68 5.57
C LEU A 103 -18.20 2.88 6.49
N VAL A 104 -18.17 2.26 7.67
CA VAL A 104 -19.27 2.31 8.66
C VAL A 104 -19.45 3.74 9.16
N CYS A 105 -18.38 4.44 9.52
CA CYS A 105 -18.46 5.84 9.94
C CYS A 105 -19.09 6.72 8.85
N HIS A 106 -18.62 6.59 7.60
CA HIS A 106 -19.15 7.37 6.48
C HIS A 106 -20.61 7.04 6.17
N LEU A 107 -21.01 5.76 6.24
CA LEU A 107 -22.40 5.36 6.04
C LEU A 107 -23.30 5.87 7.16
N VAL A 108 -22.85 5.83 8.42
CA VAL A 108 -23.57 6.42 9.56
C VAL A 108 -23.77 7.92 9.34
N ASP A 109 -22.74 8.64 8.89
CA ASP A 109 -22.85 10.07 8.59
C ASP A 109 -23.92 10.36 7.52
N LEU A 110 -23.93 9.56 6.44
CA LEU A 110 -24.95 9.67 5.39
C LEU A 110 -26.36 9.32 5.89
N LEU A 111 -26.49 8.32 6.77
CA LEU A 111 -27.77 7.95 7.37
C LEU A 111 -28.31 9.02 8.32
N ILE A 112 -27.43 9.68 9.08
CA ILE A 112 -27.81 10.82 9.91
C ILE A 112 -28.35 11.95 9.02
N ASP A 113 -27.64 12.30 7.94
CA ASP A 113 -28.10 13.34 7.01
C ASP A 113 -29.46 13.00 6.38
N GLN A 114 -29.63 11.74 5.98
CA GLN A 114 -30.90 11.26 5.45
C GLN A 114 -32.02 11.34 6.49
N HIS A 115 -31.75 10.94 7.74
CA HIS A 115 -32.75 10.98 8.81
C HIS A 115 -33.21 12.40 9.15
N VAL A 116 -32.27 13.36 9.15
CA VAL A 116 -32.58 14.79 9.30
C VAL A 116 -33.43 15.27 8.11
N ALA A 117 -33.07 14.90 6.89
CA ALA A 117 -33.82 15.28 5.70
C ALA A 117 -35.26 14.73 5.73
N ASP A 118 -35.43 13.45 6.06
CA ASP A 118 -36.74 12.81 6.21
C ASP A 118 -37.58 13.50 7.32
N SER A 119 -36.96 13.77 8.47
CA SER A 119 -37.62 14.43 9.60
C SER A 119 -38.11 15.83 9.24
N ARG A 120 -37.31 16.59 8.47
CA ARG A 120 -37.70 17.92 7.97
C ARG A 120 -38.87 17.87 7.00
N GLN A 121 -38.92 16.85 6.13
CA GLN A 121 -40.06 16.65 5.23
C GLN A 121 -41.35 16.36 6.00
N MET A 122 -41.24 15.71 7.16
CA MET A 122 -42.36 15.47 8.08
C MET A 122 -42.69 16.67 9.00
N GLY A 123 -42.00 17.81 8.84
CA GLY A 123 -42.23 19.02 9.63
C GLY A 123 -41.56 19.02 11.01
N SER A 124 -40.69 18.06 11.30
CA SER A 124 -39.92 18.02 12.55
C SER A 124 -38.65 18.88 12.43
N PRO A 125 -38.37 19.80 13.37
CA PRO A 125 -37.17 20.64 13.37
C PRO A 125 -35.94 19.90 13.91
N LEU A 126 -35.75 18.64 13.54
CA LEU A 126 -34.65 17.82 14.04
C LEU A 126 -33.30 18.30 13.44
N THR A 127 -32.28 18.44 14.29
CA THR A 127 -30.92 18.77 13.87
C THR A 127 -30.02 17.53 13.80
N ARG A 128 -28.83 17.65 13.19
CA ARG A 128 -27.86 16.56 13.13
C ARG A 128 -27.43 16.14 14.54
N GLU A 129 -27.23 17.11 15.40
CA GLU A 129 -26.81 16.94 16.79
C GLU A 129 -27.87 16.18 17.61
N ASP A 130 -29.16 16.44 17.36
CA ASP A 130 -30.25 15.71 18.01
C ASP A 130 -30.21 14.23 17.63
N VAL A 131 -30.04 13.91 16.36
CA VAL A 131 -29.92 12.52 15.87
C VAL A 131 -28.71 11.82 16.48
N ILE A 132 -27.56 12.49 16.55
CA ILE A 132 -26.35 11.94 17.18
C ILE A 132 -26.59 11.68 18.67
N CYS A 133 -27.28 12.59 19.36
CA CYS A 133 -27.63 12.42 20.76
C CYS A 133 -28.57 11.23 20.97
N SER A 134 -29.61 11.09 20.15
CA SER A 134 -30.53 9.95 20.18
C SER A 134 -29.82 8.64 19.88
N LEU A 135 -28.98 8.58 18.83
CA LEU A 135 -28.19 7.39 18.49
C LEU A 135 -27.31 6.90 19.66
N ARG A 136 -26.80 7.81 20.50
CA ARG A 136 -25.95 7.49 21.65
C ARG A 136 -26.72 7.15 22.92
N ARG A 137 -27.93 7.69 23.10
CA ARG A 137 -28.68 7.65 24.37
C ARG A 137 -29.90 6.75 24.33
N GLU A 138 -30.50 6.56 23.17
CA GLU A 138 -31.73 5.81 23.00
C GLU A 138 -31.44 4.42 22.43
N GLU A 139 -31.55 3.40 23.28
CA GLU A 139 -31.33 1.99 22.88
C GLU A 139 -32.27 1.53 21.76
N ARG A 140 -33.43 2.17 21.64
CA ARG A 140 -34.45 1.87 20.63
C ARG A 140 -34.40 2.78 19.41
N PHE A 141 -33.39 3.65 19.30
CA PHE A 141 -33.25 4.52 18.13
C PHE A 141 -33.11 3.68 16.86
N ARG A 142 -33.86 4.07 15.81
CA ARG A 142 -33.78 3.46 14.48
C ARG A 142 -33.78 4.54 13.42
N PHE A 143 -32.94 4.38 12.41
CA PHE A 143 -32.98 5.24 11.23
C PHE A 143 -34.29 5.04 10.46
N SER A 144 -34.84 6.17 9.99
CA SER A 144 -36.07 6.23 9.15
C SER A 144 -35.85 5.74 7.73
N ALA A 145 -34.60 5.57 7.29
CA ALA A 145 -34.27 5.20 5.93
C ALA A 145 -34.90 3.86 5.55
N SER A 146 -35.66 3.85 4.45
CA SER A 146 -36.14 2.61 3.83
C SER A 146 -34.97 1.74 3.35
N GLU A 147 -35.23 0.45 3.14
CA GLU A 147 -34.23 -0.49 2.62
C GLU A 147 -33.61 -0.01 1.29
N GLU A 148 -34.44 0.47 0.36
CA GLU A 148 -33.96 1.02 -0.91
C GLU A 148 -33.03 2.24 -0.71
N THR A 149 -33.42 3.15 0.18
CA THR A 149 -32.60 4.33 0.49
C THR A 149 -31.29 3.94 1.15
N PHE A 150 -31.34 3.02 2.12
CA PHE A 150 -30.14 2.47 2.74
C PHE A 150 -29.21 1.84 1.68
N ASN A 151 -29.73 1.01 0.79
CA ASN A 151 -28.92 0.37 -0.27
C ASN A 151 -28.23 1.40 -1.18
N ARG A 152 -28.92 2.48 -1.55
CA ARG A 152 -28.31 3.57 -2.32
C ARG A 152 -27.21 4.29 -1.54
N LEU A 153 -27.42 4.54 -0.25
CA LEU A 153 -26.42 5.16 0.62
C LEU A 153 -25.22 4.24 0.85
N TYR A 154 -25.45 2.94 0.99
CA TYR A 154 -24.43 1.91 1.08
C TYR A 154 -23.55 1.87 -0.18
N ASP A 155 -24.16 1.78 -1.37
CA ASP A 155 -23.41 1.77 -2.63
C ASP A 155 -22.61 3.06 -2.86
N ARG A 156 -23.13 4.18 -2.35
CA ARG A 156 -22.42 5.46 -2.36
C ARG A 156 -21.25 5.44 -1.39
N SER A 157 -21.47 5.01 -0.13
CA SER A 157 -20.42 5.00 0.89
C SER A 157 -19.28 4.04 0.53
N VAL A 158 -19.59 2.86 -0.02
CA VAL A 158 -18.60 1.91 -0.51
C VAL A 158 -17.74 2.53 -1.61
N ARG A 159 -18.32 3.21 -2.59
CA ARG A 159 -17.55 3.86 -3.67
C ARG A 159 -16.65 4.98 -3.15
N GLU A 160 -17.20 5.87 -2.33
CA GLU A 160 -16.47 7.03 -1.81
C GLU A 160 -15.35 6.60 -0.86
N THR A 161 -15.61 5.66 0.05
CA THR A 161 -14.60 5.11 0.97
C THR A 161 -13.55 4.28 0.23
N ALA A 162 -13.95 3.41 -0.71
CA ALA A 162 -12.99 2.63 -1.50
C ALA A 162 -12.03 3.54 -2.28
N ALA A 163 -12.55 4.61 -2.90
CA ALA A 163 -11.72 5.55 -3.64
C ALA A 163 -10.72 6.29 -2.73
N ARG A 164 -11.19 6.75 -1.56
CA ARG A 164 -10.34 7.44 -0.57
C ARG A 164 -9.25 6.50 -0.04
N VAL A 165 -9.62 5.35 0.50
CA VAL A 165 -8.66 4.42 1.13
C VAL A 165 -7.70 3.84 0.11
N ALA A 166 -8.17 3.46 -1.08
CA ALA A 166 -7.29 2.97 -2.14
C ALA A 166 -6.24 4.01 -2.54
N THR A 167 -6.64 5.30 -2.61
CA THR A 167 -5.72 6.40 -2.90
C THR A 167 -4.70 6.62 -1.78
N GLU A 168 -5.16 6.69 -0.52
CA GLU A 168 -4.29 6.85 0.66
C GLU A 168 -3.22 5.75 0.71
N GLU A 169 -3.64 4.49 0.58
CA GLU A 169 -2.70 3.37 0.62
C GLU A 169 -1.81 3.32 -0.62
N ALA A 170 -2.27 3.78 -1.77
CA ALA A 170 -1.46 3.85 -2.98
C ALA A 170 -0.34 4.88 -2.84
N TYR A 171 -0.61 6.02 -2.18
CA TYR A 171 0.43 6.97 -1.79
C TYR A 171 1.40 6.38 -0.79
N GLU A 172 0.92 5.69 0.25
CA GLU A 172 1.78 5.03 1.23
C GLU A 172 2.69 3.98 0.56
N TYR A 173 2.12 3.17 -0.33
CA TYR A 173 2.88 2.20 -1.12
C TYR A 173 3.92 2.89 -2.01
N SER A 174 3.52 3.92 -2.77
CA SER A 174 4.43 4.65 -3.66
C SER A 174 5.57 5.31 -2.89
N TRP A 175 5.29 5.86 -1.71
CA TRP A 175 6.31 6.41 -0.82
C TRP A 175 7.32 5.34 -0.41
N LYS A 176 6.85 4.20 0.13
CA LYS A 176 7.72 3.08 0.56
C LYS A 176 8.54 2.54 -0.61
N ALA A 177 7.91 2.35 -1.77
CA ALA A 177 8.60 1.90 -2.98
C ALA A 177 9.67 2.89 -3.45
N SER A 178 9.39 4.19 -3.38
CA SER A 178 10.35 5.24 -3.76
C SER A 178 11.54 5.29 -2.81
N CYS A 179 11.29 5.26 -1.50
CA CYS A 179 12.36 5.21 -0.50
C CYS A 179 13.26 3.99 -0.69
N ASN A 180 12.67 2.80 -0.88
CA ASN A 180 13.44 1.58 -1.14
C ASN A 180 14.26 1.67 -2.42
N ALA A 181 13.70 2.24 -3.49
CA ALA A 181 14.43 2.45 -4.74
C ALA A 181 15.62 3.41 -4.56
N ILE A 182 15.43 4.52 -3.84
CA ILE A 182 16.50 5.48 -3.52
C ILE A 182 17.59 4.80 -2.71
N THR A 183 17.25 4.10 -1.62
CA THR A 183 18.22 3.37 -0.79
C THR A 183 19.00 2.36 -1.62
N LEU A 184 18.33 1.60 -2.49
CA LEU A 184 19.01 0.60 -3.32
C LEU A 184 19.97 1.25 -4.33
N VAL A 185 19.60 2.38 -4.93
CA VAL A 185 20.49 3.14 -5.82
C VAL A 185 21.69 3.71 -5.05
N SER A 186 21.46 4.28 -3.85
CA SER A 186 22.53 4.79 -2.99
C SER A 186 23.49 3.70 -2.52
N ASP A 187 22.97 2.54 -2.13
CA ASP A 187 23.77 1.37 -1.71
C ASP A 187 24.66 0.87 -2.85
N VAL A 188 24.11 0.85 -4.07
CA VAL A 188 24.84 0.47 -5.28
C VAL A 188 25.92 1.49 -5.61
N ALA A 189 25.61 2.79 -5.56
CA ALA A 189 26.58 3.85 -5.80
C ALA A 189 27.72 3.79 -4.78
N ALA A 190 27.41 3.65 -3.50
CA ALA A 190 28.40 3.50 -2.44
C ALA A 190 29.30 2.26 -2.64
N ALA A 191 28.75 1.14 -3.14
CA ALA A 191 29.53 -0.06 -3.44
C ALA A 191 30.43 0.07 -4.68
N ILE A 192 30.11 0.98 -5.59
CA ILE A 192 30.94 1.31 -6.77
C ILE A 192 32.03 2.31 -6.40
N ASP A 193 31.68 3.31 -5.57
CA ASP A 193 32.58 4.38 -5.12
C ASP A 193 33.51 3.95 -3.98
N GLU A 194 33.27 2.80 -3.33
CA GLU A 194 34.18 2.24 -2.34
C GLU A 194 35.53 1.95 -3.02
N PRO A 195 36.61 2.69 -2.67
CA PRO A 195 37.86 2.59 -3.40
C PRO A 195 38.38 1.16 -3.34
N LEU A 196 38.65 0.56 -4.50
CA LEU A 196 39.36 -0.73 -4.65
C LEU A 196 40.79 -0.73 -4.05
N LEU A 197 41.15 0.28 -3.24
CA LEU A 197 42.51 0.61 -2.83
C LEU A 197 42.88 0.19 -1.41
N VAL A 198 42.00 -0.47 -0.66
CA VAL A 198 42.40 -1.13 0.59
C VAL A 198 41.89 -2.57 0.56
N PRO A 199 42.76 -3.58 0.38
CA PRO A 199 42.34 -4.96 0.63
C PRO A 199 41.80 -5.01 2.06
N PRO A 200 40.61 -5.62 2.29
CA PRO A 200 39.99 -5.62 3.61
C PRO A 200 41.02 -6.16 4.60
N SER A 201 41.43 -5.33 5.55
CA SER A 201 42.22 -5.82 6.68
C SER A 201 41.38 -6.92 7.33
N PRO A 202 41.89 -8.13 7.53
CA PRO A 202 41.12 -9.26 8.07
C PRO A 202 40.55 -8.98 9.47
N SER A 203 40.97 -7.89 10.12
CA SER A 203 40.60 -7.49 11.47
C SER A 203 39.50 -6.42 11.58
N VAL A 204 39.06 -5.79 10.48
CA VAL A 204 38.03 -4.73 10.54
C VAL A 204 36.87 -5.07 9.62
N PRO A 205 35.71 -5.49 10.16
CA PRO A 205 34.51 -5.67 9.37
C PRO A 205 34.17 -4.34 8.69
N THR A 206 34.01 -4.37 7.36
CA THR A 206 33.51 -3.22 6.58
C THR A 206 32.22 -2.70 7.22
N GLN A 207 31.93 -1.41 7.05
CA GLN A 207 30.69 -0.81 7.56
C GLN A 207 29.44 -1.61 7.09
N TRP A 208 29.55 -2.21 5.91
CA TRP A 208 28.65 -3.22 5.35
C TRP A 208 28.53 -4.54 6.12
N ALA A 209 29.64 -5.11 6.60
CA ALA A 209 29.65 -6.30 7.45
C ALA A 209 28.99 -6.01 8.81
N ARG A 210 29.16 -4.80 9.37
CA ARG A 210 28.48 -4.40 10.62
C ARG A 210 26.97 -4.24 10.44
N PHE A 211 26.53 -3.75 9.28
CA PHE A 211 25.12 -3.59 8.96
C PHE A 211 24.41 -4.93 8.68
N THR A 212 25.15 -5.95 8.22
CA THR A 212 24.61 -7.30 7.94
C THR A 212 24.81 -8.29 9.08
N ALA A 213 25.73 -8.03 10.01
CA ALA A 213 25.98 -8.86 11.19
C ALA A 213 25.15 -8.45 12.42
N ARG A 214 24.46 -7.31 12.41
CA ARG A 214 23.45 -7.00 13.42
C ARG A 214 22.21 -7.85 13.14
N PRO A 215 21.83 -8.77 14.04
CA PRO A 215 20.47 -9.30 14.04
C PRO A 215 19.54 -8.09 14.18
N LEU A 216 18.59 -7.92 13.27
CA LEU A 216 17.53 -6.94 13.46
C LEU A 216 16.72 -7.40 14.67
N ASP A 217 16.72 -6.60 15.73
CA ASP A 217 15.87 -6.87 16.89
C ASP A 217 14.41 -6.78 16.42
N PRO A 218 13.56 -7.79 16.67
CA PRO A 218 12.18 -7.78 16.21
C PRO A 218 11.37 -6.57 16.70
N GLU A 219 11.83 -5.91 17.78
CA GLU A 219 11.19 -4.74 18.37
C GLU A 219 11.56 -3.40 17.68
N ASP A 220 12.64 -3.36 16.90
CA ASP A 220 13.01 -2.19 16.08
C ASP A 220 12.24 -2.15 14.74
N LEU A 221 11.54 -3.23 14.40
CA LEU A 221 10.60 -3.30 13.29
C LEU A 221 9.24 -2.80 13.78
N ILE A 222 8.94 -1.54 13.48
CA ILE A 222 7.58 -1.00 13.60
C ILE A 222 6.60 -2.04 13.03
N PRO A 223 5.58 -2.49 13.78
CA PRO A 223 4.77 -3.65 13.44
C PRO A 223 3.85 -3.33 12.26
N SER A 224 4.40 -3.40 11.06
CA SER A 224 3.71 -3.29 9.79
C SER A 224 4.44 -4.16 8.76
N ALA A 225 3.91 -5.38 8.62
CA ALA A 225 4.30 -6.47 7.73
C ALA A 225 5.62 -7.22 8.10
N PRO A 226 5.59 -8.57 8.23
CA PRO A 226 6.79 -9.37 8.29
C PRO A 226 7.39 -9.39 6.89
N PHE A 227 8.34 -8.51 6.63
CA PHE A 227 9.15 -8.60 5.42
C PHE A 227 10.07 -9.80 5.57
N ASP A 228 9.93 -10.77 4.67
CA ASP A 228 10.73 -11.98 4.65
C ASP A 228 12.18 -11.63 4.26
N VAL A 229 13.01 -11.37 5.29
CA VAL A 229 14.43 -10.95 5.22
C VAL A 229 15.26 -11.89 4.34
N VAL A 230 14.84 -13.15 4.21
CA VAL A 230 15.50 -14.19 3.42
C VAL A 230 15.48 -13.89 1.92
N HIS A 231 14.40 -13.28 1.40
CA HIS A 231 14.22 -13.06 -0.04
C HIS A 231 14.95 -11.82 -0.57
N ILE A 232 15.07 -10.77 0.24
CA ILE A 232 15.93 -9.61 -0.03
C ILE A 232 17.39 -10.06 -0.14
N SER A 233 17.84 -10.98 0.71
CA SER A 233 19.21 -11.52 0.64
C SER A 233 19.52 -12.18 -0.71
N ARG A 234 18.54 -12.89 -1.31
CA ARG A 234 18.73 -13.66 -2.55
C ARG A 234 18.73 -12.79 -3.80
N ALA A 235 17.90 -11.74 -3.83
CA ALA A 235 17.93 -10.74 -4.90
C ALA A 235 19.21 -9.90 -4.84
N ARG A 236 19.64 -9.55 -3.63
CA ARG A 236 20.89 -8.85 -3.34
C ARG A 236 22.14 -9.67 -3.70
N GLU A 237 22.16 -10.97 -3.43
CA GLU A 237 23.27 -11.87 -3.81
C GLU A 237 23.38 -12.07 -5.33
N ARG A 238 22.25 -12.09 -6.05
CA ARG A 238 22.26 -12.10 -7.52
C ARG A 238 22.82 -10.81 -8.08
N MET A 239 22.44 -9.66 -7.52
CA MET A 239 23.01 -8.37 -7.89
C MET A 239 24.52 -8.35 -7.63
N ARG A 240 24.99 -8.84 -6.47
CA ARG A 240 26.43 -9.04 -6.17
C ARG A 240 27.14 -9.91 -7.21
N THR A 241 26.52 -10.99 -7.66
CA THR A 241 27.12 -11.92 -8.61
C THR A 241 27.29 -11.28 -9.99
N VAL A 242 26.32 -10.48 -10.44
CA VAL A 242 26.40 -9.75 -11.71
C VAL A 242 27.46 -8.65 -11.64
N LEU A 243 27.50 -7.90 -10.54
CA LEU A 243 28.50 -6.84 -10.32
C LEU A 243 29.93 -7.40 -10.24
N ARG A 244 30.14 -8.51 -9.52
CA ARG A 244 31.45 -9.18 -9.42
C ARG A 244 31.91 -9.76 -10.76
N ARG A 245 31.01 -10.31 -11.57
CA ARG A 245 31.34 -10.79 -12.92
C ARG A 245 31.70 -9.64 -13.87
N GLY A 246 31.06 -8.49 -13.73
CA GLY A 246 31.46 -7.27 -14.45
C GLY A 246 32.86 -6.78 -14.03
N ALA A 247 33.15 -6.79 -12.73
CA ALA A 247 34.43 -6.32 -12.19
C ALA A 247 35.64 -7.21 -12.54
N LEU A 248 35.45 -8.53 -12.65
CA LEU A 248 36.50 -9.51 -12.99
C LEU A 248 36.89 -9.53 -14.49
N GLY A 249 36.16 -8.81 -15.35
CA GLY A 249 36.47 -8.72 -16.78
C GLY A 249 37.47 -7.61 -17.17
N ARG A 250 38.13 -6.98 -16.19
CA ARG A 250 38.92 -5.75 -16.41
C ARG A 250 40.41 -6.03 -16.49
N GLU A 251 40.92 -6.11 -17.71
CA GLU A 251 42.28 -5.63 -18.01
C GLU A 251 42.46 -4.94 -19.37
N VAL A 252 41.43 -4.79 -20.22
CA VAL A 252 41.61 -4.03 -21.48
C VAL A 252 40.33 -3.27 -21.88
N ARG A 253 40.45 -1.94 -22.04
CA ARG A 253 39.51 -0.96 -22.66
C ARG A 253 38.60 -0.15 -21.73
N ALA A 254 39.21 0.74 -20.94
CA ALA A 254 38.51 1.83 -20.27
C ALA A 254 37.98 2.87 -21.28
N ALA A 255 36.69 3.21 -21.15
CA ALA A 255 35.88 4.26 -21.80
C ALA A 255 34.56 3.72 -22.40
N ARG A 256 34.57 2.59 -23.12
CA ARG A 256 33.33 1.91 -23.56
C ARG A 256 32.72 0.96 -22.51
N LEU A 257 33.52 0.59 -21.50
CA LEU A 257 33.12 -0.30 -20.43
C LEU A 257 32.25 0.39 -19.38
N GLU A 258 32.42 1.69 -19.12
CA GLU A 258 31.56 2.43 -18.16
C GLU A 258 30.10 2.49 -18.62
N GLU A 259 29.86 2.70 -19.91
CA GLU A 259 28.50 2.74 -20.47
C GLU A 259 27.83 1.35 -20.43
N LEU A 260 28.57 0.28 -20.76
CA LEU A 260 28.10 -1.10 -20.66
C LEU A 260 27.91 -1.57 -19.21
N GLU A 261 28.78 -1.14 -18.29
CA GLU A 261 28.68 -1.41 -16.85
C GLU A 261 27.45 -0.72 -16.25
N VAL A 262 27.21 0.55 -16.59
CA VAL A 262 26.00 1.28 -16.20
C VAL A 262 24.75 0.61 -16.75
N LEU A 263 24.74 0.20 -18.02
CA LEU A 263 23.60 -0.49 -18.63
C LEU A 263 23.34 -1.88 -18.01
N GLN A 264 24.38 -2.62 -17.64
CA GLN A 264 24.25 -3.93 -17.00
C GLN A 264 23.84 -3.81 -15.51
N LEU A 265 24.29 -2.76 -14.83
CA LEU A 265 23.80 -2.35 -13.50
C LEU A 265 22.33 -2.00 -13.53
N LEU A 266 21.91 -1.15 -14.48
CA LEU A 266 20.52 -0.76 -14.69
C LEU A 266 19.64 -1.97 -15.04
N SER A 267 20.14 -2.92 -15.84
CA SER A 267 19.43 -4.18 -16.16
C SER A 267 19.30 -5.11 -14.95
N SER A 268 20.30 -5.11 -14.06
CA SER A 268 20.28 -5.92 -12.82
C SER A 268 19.35 -5.32 -11.78
N LEU A 269 19.37 -3.99 -11.65
CA LEU A 269 18.42 -3.21 -10.84
C LEU A 269 16.98 -3.43 -11.32
N GLU A 270 16.76 -3.39 -12.64
CA GLU A 270 15.46 -3.70 -13.25
C GLU A 270 14.97 -5.07 -12.81
N ALA A 271 15.74 -6.13 -13.02
CA ALA A 271 15.34 -7.49 -12.67
C ALA A 271 15.02 -7.66 -11.17
N VAL A 272 15.73 -6.94 -10.29
CA VAL A 272 15.50 -6.95 -8.85
C VAL A 272 14.21 -6.20 -8.50
N VAL A 273 14.02 -5.00 -9.03
CA VAL A 273 12.83 -4.21 -8.71
C VAL A 273 11.57 -4.79 -9.37
N CYS A 274 11.67 -5.33 -10.58
CA CYS A 274 10.61 -6.08 -11.25
C CYS A 274 10.14 -7.26 -10.39
N ARG A 275 11.08 -8.01 -9.81
CA ARG A 275 10.77 -9.14 -8.92
C ARG A 275 10.21 -8.67 -7.58
N TRP A 276 10.75 -7.61 -7.01
CA TRP A 276 10.24 -7.03 -5.76
C TRP A 276 8.80 -6.55 -5.93
N ILE A 277 8.50 -5.79 -6.98
CA ILE A 277 7.16 -5.32 -7.29
C ILE A 277 6.22 -6.50 -7.59
N SER A 278 6.65 -7.47 -8.39
CA SER A 278 5.83 -8.66 -8.69
C SER A 278 5.51 -9.48 -7.43
N PHE A 279 6.43 -9.51 -6.47
CA PHE A 279 6.29 -10.21 -5.21
C PHE A 279 5.37 -9.44 -4.25
N SER A 280 5.61 -8.14 -4.05
CA SER A 280 4.77 -7.27 -3.23
C SER A 280 3.32 -7.24 -3.74
N LEU A 281 3.11 -7.28 -5.05
CA LEU A 281 1.76 -7.40 -5.64
C LEU A 281 1.14 -8.79 -5.49
N ARG A 282 1.92 -9.86 -5.32
CA ARG A 282 1.41 -11.22 -5.10
C ARG A 282 1.07 -11.51 -3.64
N GLU A 283 1.78 -10.90 -2.70
CA GLU A 283 1.43 -11.02 -1.28
C GLU A 283 0.25 -10.10 -0.89
N ASP A 284 0.03 -9.02 -1.66
CA ASP A 284 -1.12 -8.13 -1.54
C ASP A 284 -2.36 -8.57 -2.36
N LEU A 285 -2.31 -9.61 -3.20
CA LEU A 285 -3.44 -10.16 -3.98
C LEU A 285 -3.98 -11.44 -3.33
#